data_AF-A0A645ITE8-F1
#
_entry.id   AF-A0A645ITE8-F1
#
_cell.length_a   1.000
_cell.length_b   1.000
_cell.length_c   1.000
_cell.angle_alpha   90.00
_cell.angle_beta   90.00
_cell.angle_gamma   90.00
#
_symmetry.space_group_name_H-M   'P 1'
#
loop_
_entity.id
_entity.type
_entity.pdbx_description
1 polymer ?
#
loop_
_entity_poly.entity_id
_entity_poly.type
_entity_poly.pdbx_seq_one_letter_code
_entity_poly.pdbx_strand_id
1 'polypeptide(L)'
;MAPYSVNGKFARENPQAVRDVVTAIAKAGNWVNANTDEARRYTAERLGMELRHVERYAYVDDQVITEPPIQYYIDVLEREGKLQPGKVAVKDVYTNEFNPFAKGAAT
;
A
#
# COMPACT_ATOMS: atom_id res chain seq x y z
N MET A 1 -5.82 1.35 3.21
CA MET A 1 -4.78 0.74 2.35
C MET A 1 -4.46 1.74 1.25
N ALA A 2 -3.19 2.15 1.13
CA ALA A 2 -2.72 3.03 0.05
C ALA A 2 -1.87 2.17 -0.89
N PRO A 3 -2.48 1.42 -1.83
CA PRO A 3 -1.71 0.53 -2.69
C PRO A 3 -0.82 1.37 -3.62
N TYR A 4 0.48 1.13 -3.57
CA TYR A 4 1.43 1.66 -4.54
C TYR A 4 1.67 0.58 -5.60
N SER A 5 1.57 0.97 -6.87
CA SER A 5 1.88 0.09 -7.99
C SER A 5 3.15 0.57 -8.68
N VAL A 6 3.99 -0.39 -9.09
CA VAL A 6 5.19 -0.14 -9.88
C VAL A 6 5.16 -1.03 -11.12
N ASN A 7 5.72 -0.54 -12.23
CA ASN A 7 5.87 -1.36 -13.42
C ASN A 7 6.75 -2.58 -13.11
N GLY A 8 6.27 -3.79 -13.44
CA GLY A 8 6.98 -5.03 -13.11
C GLY A 8 8.36 -5.17 -13.78
N LYS A 9 8.55 -4.64 -14.99
CA LYS A 9 9.87 -4.62 -15.64
C LYS A 9 10.82 -3.70 -14.88
N PHE A 10 10.37 -2.50 -14.52
CA PHE A 10 11.16 -1.57 -13.72
C PHE A 10 11.57 -2.19 -12.37
N ALA A 11 10.65 -2.87 -11.69
CA ALA A 11 10.95 -3.48 -10.40
C ALA A 11 11.98 -4.61 -10.47
N ARG A 12 11.95 -5.42 -11.54
CA ARG A 12 12.96 -6.46 -11.79
C ARG A 12 14.32 -5.88 -12.19
N GLU A 13 14.32 -4.81 -12.97
CA GLU A 13 15.56 -4.17 -13.45
C GLU A 13 16.21 -3.25 -12.40
N ASN A 14 15.43 -2.73 -11.44
CA ASN A 14 15.88 -1.76 -10.44
C ASN A 14 15.48 -2.17 -9.01
N PRO A 15 15.82 -3.39 -8.55
CA PRO A 15 15.29 -3.93 -7.31
C PRO A 15 15.69 -3.11 -6.08
N GLN A 16 16.89 -2.52 -6.06
CA GLN A 16 17.33 -1.68 -4.94
C GLN A 16 16.50 -0.39 -4.84
N ALA A 17 16.27 0.29 -5.96
CA ALA A 17 15.45 1.50 -5.98
C ALA A 17 14.02 1.23 -5.49
N VAL A 18 13.44 0.08 -5.86
CA VAL A 18 12.13 -0.32 -5.35
C VAL A 18 12.16 -0.60 -3.85
N ARG A 19 13.18 -1.30 -3.34
CA ARG A 19 13.36 -1.52 -1.89
C ARG A 19 13.46 -0.21 -1.13
N ASP A 20 14.22 0.75 -1.63
CA ASP A 20 14.43 2.05 -0.98
C ASP A 20 13.11 2.84 -0.90
N VAL A 21 12.35 2.88 -2.00
CA VAL A 21 11.04 3.54 -2.04
C VAL A 21 10.04 2.86 -1.10
N VAL A 22 9.93 1.52 -1.14
CA VAL A 22 9.02 0.76 -0.26
C VAL A 22 9.39 0.98 1.21
N THR A 23 10.69 0.97 1.54
CA THR A 23 11.18 1.21 2.90
C THR A 23 10.82 2.61 3.38
N ALA A 24 10.99 3.63 2.53
CA ALA A 24 10.65 5.01 2.87
C ALA A 24 9.15 5.17 3.12
N ILE A 25 8.31 4.56 2.28
CA ILE A 25 6.84 4.60 2.40
C ILE A 25 6.38 3.89 3.69
N ALA A 26 6.95 2.73 4.02
CA ALA A 26 6.64 2.01 5.27
C ALA A 26 6.98 2.86 6.50
N LYS A 27 8.20 3.41 6.55
CA LYS A 27 8.63 4.30 7.65
C LYS A 27 7.75 5.55 7.77
N ALA A 28 7.41 6.17 6.65
CA ALA A 28 6.53 7.35 6.64
C ALA A 28 5.12 7.01 7.14
N GLY A 29 4.54 5.88 6.71
CA GLY A 29 3.23 5.42 7.19
C GLY A 29 3.21 5.21 8.70
N ASN A 30 4.22 4.51 9.22
CA ASN A 30 4.38 4.30 10.66
C ASN A 30 4.55 5.62 11.43
N TRP A 31 5.33 6.55 10.88
CA TRP A 31 5.50 7.87 11.48
C TRP A 31 4.18 8.64 11.52
N VAL A 32 3.36 8.61 10.45
CA VAL A 32 2.04 9.26 10.44
C VAL A 32 1.11 8.65 11.48
N ASN A 33 1.09 7.32 11.61
CA ASN A 33 0.30 6.63 12.62
C ASN A 33 0.69 7.09 14.05
N ALA A 34 1.99 7.32 14.31
CA ALA A 34 2.49 7.80 15.59
C ALA A 34 2.34 9.33 15.81
N ASN A 35 2.22 10.12 14.73
CA ASN A 35 2.26 11.59 14.76
C ASN A 35 1.07 12.21 14.02
N THR A 36 -0.14 11.68 14.22
CA THR A 36 -1.31 11.96 13.37
C THR A 36 -1.68 13.44 13.29
N ASP A 37 -1.62 14.19 14.40
CA ASP A 37 -2.00 15.60 14.38
C ASP A 37 -0.96 16.48 13.66
N GLU A 38 0.33 16.12 13.73
CA GLU A 38 1.37 16.80 12.96
C GLU A 38 1.27 16.47 11.47
N ALA A 39 1.07 15.19 11.13
CA ALA A 39 0.87 14.77 9.75
C ALA A 39 -0.29 15.51 9.07
N ARG A 40 -1.41 15.70 9.78
CA ARG A 40 -2.55 16.49 9.28
C ARG A 40 -2.20 17.94 8.96
N ARG A 41 -1.28 18.56 9.71
CA ARG A 41 -0.82 19.93 9.43
C ARG A 41 -0.04 19.99 8.11
N TYR A 42 0.86 19.03 7.88
CA TYR A 42 1.58 18.95 6.60
C TYR A 42 0.64 18.74 5.42
N THR A 43 -0.40 17.91 5.57
CA THR A 43 -1.44 17.75 4.54
C THR A 43 -2.23 19.03 4.32
N ALA A 44 -2.64 19.72 5.39
CA ALA A 44 -3.35 21.00 5.32
C ALA A 44 -2.54 22.04 4.53
N GLU A 45 -1.26 22.20 4.87
CA GLU A 45 -0.33 23.09 4.19
C GLU A 45 -0.15 22.72 2.71
N ARG A 46 0.13 21.44 2.44
CA ARG A 46 0.38 20.95 1.08
C ARG A 46 -0.81 21.08 0.14
N LEU A 47 -2.03 20.96 0.68
CA LEU A 47 -3.28 21.06 -0.06
C LEU A 47 -3.89 22.46 -0.03
N GLY A 48 -3.34 23.40 0.75
CA GLY A 48 -3.88 24.75 0.91
C GLY A 48 -5.27 24.77 1.55
N MET A 49 -5.54 23.84 2.46
CA MET A 49 -6.85 23.68 3.11
C MET A 49 -6.77 23.93 4.62
N GLU A 50 -7.88 24.33 5.22
CA GLU A 50 -7.91 24.49 6.67
C GLU A 50 -7.82 23.13 7.38
N LEU A 51 -7.06 23.07 8.48
CA LEU A 51 -6.81 21.84 9.24
C LEU A 51 -8.10 21.13 9.70
N ARG A 52 -9.17 21.88 9.98
CA ARG A 52 -10.47 21.31 10.38
C ARG A 52 -11.11 20.43 9.30
N HIS A 53 -10.70 20.58 8.04
CA HIS A 53 -11.18 19.80 6.91
C HIS A 53 -10.28 18.60 6.58
N VAL A 54 -9.15 18.46 7.26
CA VAL A 54 -8.26 17.29 7.11
C VAL A 54 -8.65 16.24 8.14
N GLU A 55 -9.19 15.11 7.70
CA GLU A 55 -9.53 14.00 8.59
C GLU A 55 -8.29 13.26 9.11
N ARG A 56 -8.48 12.44 10.15
CA ARG A 56 -7.46 11.49 10.59
C ARG A 56 -7.44 10.30 9.64
N TYR A 57 -6.25 9.88 9.24
CA TYR A 57 -6.02 8.69 8.43
C TYR A 57 -4.95 7.83 9.10
N ALA A 58 -5.07 6.51 8.89
CA ALA A 58 -4.13 5.53 9.37
C ALA A 58 -3.66 4.67 8.19
N TYR A 59 -2.39 4.28 8.26
CA TYR A 59 -1.76 3.38 7.33
C TYR A 59 -1.69 1.97 7.91
N VAL A 60 -1.59 0.98 7.02
CA VAL A 60 -1.34 -0.40 7.43
C VAL A 60 0.08 -0.47 8.00
N ASP A 61 0.23 -1.21 9.11
CA ASP A 61 1.52 -1.40 9.77
C ASP A 61 2.57 -1.89 8.78
N ASP A 62 3.70 -1.18 8.76
CA ASP A 62 4.85 -1.45 7.87
C ASP A 62 4.52 -1.50 6.37
N GLN A 63 3.31 -1.09 5.98
CA GLN A 63 2.78 -1.22 4.61
C GLN A 63 2.88 -2.65 4.07
N VAL A 64 2.79 -3.64 4.96
CA VAL A 64 2.79 -5.05 4.57
C VAL A 64 1.44 -5.37 3.95
N ILE A 65 1.46 -5.84 2.70
CA ILE A 65 0.24 -6.21 1.98
C ILE A 65 -0.29 -7.53 2.53
N THR A 66 -1.58 -7.58 2.82
CA THR A 66 -2.31 -8.80 3.20
C THR A 66 -3.25 -9.24 2.09
N GLU A 67 -3.48 -10.55 1.99
CA GLU A 67 -4.23 -11.15 0.89
C GLU A 67 -5.76 -11.00 0.96
N PRO A 68 -6.43 -11.06 2.14
CA PRO A 68 -7.88 -11.06 2.19
C PRO A 68 -8.56 -9.87 1.49
N PRO A 69 -8.06 -8.62 1.61
CA PRO A 69 -8.62 -7.50 0.86
C PRO A 69 -8.49 -7.64 -0.66
N ILE A 70 -7.39 -8.24 -1.14
CA ILE A 70 -7.17 -8.46 -2.58
C ILE A 70 -8.12 -9.52 -3.10
N GLN A 71 -8.24 -10.65 -2.39
CA GLN A 71 -9.15 -11.74 -2.76
C GLN A 71 -10.60 -11.23 -2.85
N TYR A 72 -11.04 -10.41 -1.88
CA TYR A 72 -12.37 -9.81 -1.91
C TYR A 72 -12.65 -9.07 -3.23
N TYR A 73 -11.70 -8.27 -3.74
CA TYR A 73 -11.88 -7.55 -4.99
C TYR A 73 -11.83 -8.48 -6.21
N ILE A 74 -10.99 -9.52 -6.20
CA ILE A 74 -10.98 -10.56 -7.24
C ILE A 74 -12.37 -11.22 -7.33
N ASP A 75 -12.92 -11.65 -6.19
CA ASP A 75 -14.23 -12.31 -6.12
C ASP A 75 -15.37 -11.40 -6.61
N VAL A 76 -15.34 -10.11 -6.26
CA VAL A 76 -16.32 -9.12 -6.74
C VAL A 76 -16.22 -8.98 -8.27
N LEU A 77 -15.01 -8.87 -8.82
CA LEU A 77 -14.81 -8.72 -10.25
C LEU A 77 -15.19 -9.97 -11.04
N GLU A 78 -14.96 -11.17 -10.49
CA GLU A 78 -15.44 -12.42 -11.07
C GLU A 78 -16.97 -12.50 -11.08
N ARG A 79 -17.60 -12.18 -9.94
CA ARG A 79 -19.07 -12.17 -9.81
C ARG A 79 -19.74 -11.18 -10.76
N GLU A 80 -19.11 -10.04 -11.01
CA GLU A 80 -19.60 -9.01 -11.95
C GLU A 80 -19.26 -9.32 -13.41
N GLY A 81 -18.60 -10.44 -13.70
CA GLY A 81 -18.18 -10.82 -15.04
C GLY A 81 -17.11 -9.90 -15.65
N LYS A 82 -16.42 -9.12 -14.82
CA LYS A 82 -15.28 -8.27 -15.21
C LYS A 82 -13.97 -9.05 -15.27
N LEU A 83 -13.89 -10.15 -14.51
CA LEU A 83 -12.81 -11.10 -14.52
C LEU A 83 -13.33 -12.48 -14.93
N GLN A 84 -12.57 -13.22 -15.72
CA GLN A 84 -12.87 -14.63 -15.96
C GLN A 84 -12.54 -15.42 -14.70
N PRO A 85 -13.44 -16.29 -14.20
CA PRO A 85 -13.19 -17.06 -12.98
C PRO A 85 -11.87 -17.82 -13.01
N GLY A 86 -11.08 -17.68 -11.95
CA GLY A 86 -9.79 -18.35 -11.77
C GLY A 86 -8.64 -17.81 -12.63
N LYS A 87 -8.85 -16.73 -13.40
CA LYS A 87 -7.83 -16.17 -14.30
C LYS A 87 -6.75 -15.37 -13.58
N VAL A 88 -7.08 -14.78 -12.43
CA VAL A 88 -6.15 -13.95 -11.64
C VAL A 88 -6.13 -14.48 -10.22
N ALA A 89 -4.95 -14.85 -9.76
CA ALA A 89 -4.69 -15.18 -8.37
C ALA A 89 -4.16 -13.95 -7.61
N VAL A 90 -4.30 -13.95 -6.29
CA VAL A 90 -3.78 -12.87 -5.42
C VAL A 90 -2.30 -12.60 -5.71
N LYS A 91 -1.48 -13.64 -5.89
CA LYS A 91 -0.04 -13.52 -6.17
C LYS A 91 0.31 -12.88 -7.51
N ASP A 92 -0.65 -12.75 -8.43
CA ASP A 92 -0.45 -12.04 -9.69
C ASP A 92 -0.54 -10.50 -9.52
N VAL A 93 -1.13 -10.05 -8.41
CA VAL A 93 -1.50 -8.64 -8.19
C VAL A 93 -0.53 -7.92 -7.26
N TYR A 94 0.14 -8.63 -6.35
CA TYR A 94 1.00 -8.01 -5.35
C TYR A 94 2.30 -8.79 -5.07
N THR A 95 3.28 -8.08 -4.51
CA THR A 95 4.48 -8.68 -3.94
C THR A 95 4.89 -7.91 -2.69
N ASN A 96 5.39 -8.62 -1.67
CA ASN A 96 6.05 -8.03 -0.50
C ASN A 96 7.58 -8.19 -0.57
N GLU A 97 8.12 -8.73 -1.67
CA GLU A 97 9.55 -9.10 -1.77
C GLU A 97 10.52 -7.93 -1.59
N PHE A 98 10.05 -6.71 -1.86
CA PHE A 98 10.84 -5.48 -1.72
C PHE A 98 10.66 -4.79 -0.36
N ASN A 99 9.70 -5.24 0.46
CA ASN A 99 9.45 -4.66 1.78
C ASN A 99 10.36 -5.33 2.83
N PRO A 100 11.32 -4.60 3.45
CA PRO A 100 12.22 -5.21 4.43
C PRO A 100 11.52 -5.64 5.72
N PHE A 101 10.32 -5.11 6.00
CA PHE A 101 9.54 -5.40 7.19
C PHE A 101 8.61 -6.61 7.03
N ALA A 102 8.44 -7.13 5.80
CA ALA A 102 7.56 -8.28 5.56
C ALA A 102 8.11 -9.63 6.09
N LYS A 103 9.32 -9.65 6.68
CA LYS A 103 9.91 -10.85 7.29
C LYS A 103 9.16 -11.20 8.58
N GLY A 104 8.27 -12.19 8.49
CA GLY A 104 7.44 -12.67 9.61
C GLY A 104 5.93 -12.64 9.31
N ALA A 105 5.51 -12.05 8.19
CA ALA A 105 4.09 -11.98 7.80
C ALA A 105 3.64 -13.15 6.88
N ALA A 106 4.43 -14.21 6.82
CA ALA A 106 4.05 -15.46 6.16
C ALA A 106 3.58 -16.47 7.22
N THR A 107 2.35 -16.28 7.68
CA THR A 107 1.51 -17.34 8.29
C THR A 107 0.08 -17.10 7.86
#